data_AF-K4L5B6-F1
#
_entry.id   AF-K4L5B6-F1
#
_cell.length_a   1.000
_cell.length_b   1.000
_cell.length_c   1.000
_cell.angle_alpha   90.00
_cell.angle_beta   90.00
_cell.angle_gamma   90.00
#
_symmetry.space_group_name_H-M   'P 1'
#
loop_
_entity.id
_entity.type
_entity.pdbx_description
1 polymer ?
#
loop_
_entity_poly.entity_id
_entity_poly.type
_entity_poly.pdbx_seq_one_letter_code
_entity_poly.pdbx_strand_id
1 'polypeptide(L)'
;MKVFKKAIIPVLIMILLFLSACSPAPSPISEKYDSETALKNGDGADSGPAGYAHQQEFYTNQIVNGETKITPELMLFFQDYFSKNGNELRLLPEFTFGQAPAWDDLTHYIIFNAGEDFVDGSISEENFDRQVTRFFWPVIDTQKDGTELIYEDGKYTIRYGSDAHGWAIYELTGLKNKGKTERGPDKWEATIRGYFFHELDSDPAEEGYSKNGKAVWTEMKNEENKGLTFWQVQDSLILKNPSLILELGCEWKIEFAVNDPEGELYFTYMSCSKSPKNKQAASQHAPSDIYLY
;
A
#
# COMPACT_ATOMS: atom_id res chain seq x y z
N MET A 1 47.58 10.20 67.81
CA MET A 1 48.68 11.19 67.99
C MET A 1 48.65 12.20 66.84
N LYS A 2 49.45 13.27 66.89
CA LYS A 2 49.57 14.37 65.90
C LYS A 2 49.74 13.89 64.42
N VAL A 3 49.50 14.68 63.36
CA VAL A 3 48.57 15.79 63.01
C VAL A 3 48.93 16.31 61.59
N PHE A 4 47.93 16.51 60.71
CA PHE A 4 47.88 17.36 59.48
C PHE A 4 49.06 17.51 58.50
N LYS A 5 48.71 17.40 57.19
CA LYS A 5 48.58 18.52 56.20
C LYS A 5 47.74 17.97 55.02
N LYS A 6 46.60 18.53 54.55
CA LYS A 6 46.28 19.87 53.98
C LYS A 6 47.28 20.26 52.88
N ALA A 7 46.89 20.39 51.61
CA ALA A 7 46.04 21.45 51.02
C ALA A 7 45.58 21.05 49.58
N ILE A 8 44.66 21.69 48.83
CA ILE A 8 43.84 22.92 49.02
C ILE A 8 42.50 22.80 48.23
N ILE A 9 41.53 23.68 48.50
CA ILE A 9 40.16 23.83 47.91
C ILE A 9 39.99 25.31 47.42
N PRO A 10 38.82 25.86 46.99
CA PRO A 10 37.49 25.31 46.63
C PRO A 10 37.19 25.54 45.10
N VAL A 11 36.11 26.12 44.52
CA VAL A 11 34.87 26.80 44.98
C VAL A 11 33.77 26.97 43.88
N LEU A 12 32.48 26.83 44.28
CA LEU A 12 31.24 27.30 43.60
C LEU A 12 30.95 26.80 42.14
N ILE A 13 29.76 26.92 41.54
CA ILE A 13 28.54 27.73 41.82
C ILE A 13 27.29 26.85 41.97
N MET A 14 26.42 27.18 42.94
CA MET A 14 24.98 26.82 42.91
C MET A 14 24.19 27.91 42.17
N ILE A 15 23.28 27.54 41.28
CA ILE A 15 22.03 28.29 41.06
C ILE A 15 20.88 27.29 41.01
N LEU A 16 19.92 27.41 41.92
CA LEU A 16 18.60 26.79 41.80
C LEU A 16 17.74 27.67 40.87
N LEU A 17 16.74 27.09 40.21
CA LEU A 17 15.38 27.62 40.32
C LEU A 17 14.33 26.57 39.89
N PHE A 18 13.23 26.50 40.65
CA PHE A 18 12.03 25.78 40.27
C PHE A 18 11.24 26.60 39.25
N LEU A 19 10.77 25.97 38.18
CA LEU A 19 9.50 26.33 37.54
C LEU A 19 8.77 25.08 37.05
N SER A 20 7.81 24.61 37.85
CA SER A 20 6.74 23.73 37.39
C SER A 20 5.67 24.60 36.73
N ALA A 21 5.50 24.46 35.42
CA ALA A 21 4.43 25.11 34.65
C ALA A 21 3.77 24.09 33.71
N CYS A 22 2.49 24.29 33.41
CA CYS A 22 1.66 23.32 32.71
C CYS A 22 2.21 22.95 31.32
N SER A 23 2.23 21.66 30.99
CA SER A 23 2.28 21.21 29.60
C SER A 23 1.03 21.70 28.87
N PRO A 24 1.14 22.46 27.77
CA PRO A 24 0.04 22.63 26.83
C PRO A 24 -0.27 21.28 26.17
N ALA A 25 -1.52 21.08 25.73
CA ALA A 25 -1.79 20.05 24.72
C ALA A 25 -1.04 20.42 23.42
N PRO A 26 -0.61 19.43 22.62
CA PRO A 26 0.02 19.72 21.32
C PRO A 26 -1.00 20.38 20.39
N SER A 27 -0.82 21.68 20.12
CA SER A 27 -1.51 22.35 19.03
C SER A 27 -1.12 21.72 17.69
N PRO A 28 -2.04 21.62 16.72
CA PRO A 28 -1.70 21.08 15.40
C PRO A 28 -0.66 21.96 14.72
N ILE A 29 0.39 21.33 14.18
CA ILE A 29 1.41 22.01 13.39
C ILE A 29 0.79 22.35 12.03
N SER A 30 0.36 23.60 11.88
CA SER A 30 -0.02 24.18 10.59
C SER A 30 1.25 24.62 9.85
N GLU A 31 2.07 23.64 9.45
CA GLU A 31 3.10 23.87 8.45
C GLU A 31 2.45 23.79 7.07
N LYS A 32 2.54 24.89 6.33
CA LYS A 32 1.93 25.01 5.00
C LYS A 32 2.79 24.27 3.98
N TYR A 33 2.63 22.94 3.93
CA TYR A 33 3.32 22.06 2.99
C TYR A 33 3.07 22.52 1.55
N ASP A 34 4.14 22.75 0.79
CA ASP A 34 4.06 23.27 -0.58
C ASP A 34 3.85 22.13 -1.58
N SER A 35 2.60 21.70 -1.71
CA SER A 35 2.18 20.67 -2.67
C SER A 35 2.52 21.03 -4.12
N GLU A 36 2.76 22.31 -4.42
CA GLU A 36 3.11 22.78 -5.76
C GLU A 36 4.56 22.45 -6.17
N THR A 37 5.41 21.97 -5.25
CA THR A 37 6.73 21.41 -5.58
C THR A 37 6.80 19.89 -5.50
N ALA A 38 6.03 19.24 -4.62
CA ALA A 38 5.99 17.78 -4.53
C ALA A 38 5.47 17.11 -5.83
N LEU A 39 4.46 17.71 -6.47
CA LEU A 39 3.79 17.12 -7.64
C LEU A 39 4.51 17.39 -8.99
N LYS A 40 5.49 18.29 -9.05
CA LYS A 40 6.13 18.72 -10.32
C LYS A 40 7.14 17.73 -10.90
N ASN A 41 7.39 16.60 -10.24
CA ASN A 41 8.27 15.54 -10.73
C ASN A 41 7.55 14.48 -11.58
N GLY A 42 6.23 14.59 -11.79
CA GLY A 42 5.43 13.61 -12.56
C GLY A 42 5.39 13.84 -14.08
N ASP A 43 5.55 15.08 -14.55
CA ASP A 43 5.30 15.47 -15.95
C ASP A 43 6.60 15.68 -16.76
N GLY A 44 7.19 14.61 -17.30
CA GLY A 44 8.34 14.74 -18.20
C GLY A 44 8.96 13.43 -18.68
N ALA A 45 8.89 13.15 -19.98
CA ALA A 45 9.42 11.92 -20.58
C ALA A 45 10.96 11.85 -20.57
N ASP A 46 11.52 11.04 -19.68
CA ASP A 46 12.83 10.41 -19.86
C ASP A 46 12.81 9.00 -19.24
N SER A 47 12.71 7.97 -20.08
CA SER A 47 12.48 6.58 -19.66
C SER A 47 13.79 5.88 -19.29
N GLY A 48 14.41 6.32 -18.20
CA GLY A 48 15.30 5.49 -17.38
C GLY A 48 14.51 4.45 -16.57
N PRO A 49 15.18 3.56 -15.81
CA PRO A 49 14.51 2.56 -14.97
C PRO A 49 13.53 3.25 -13.99
N ALA A 50 12.28 2.79 -14.00
CA ALA A 50 11.14 3.56 -13.51
C ALA A 50 11.02 3.54 -11.97
N GLY A 51 11.67 4.52 -11.32
CA GLY A 51 11.55 4.69 -9.87
C GLY A 51 10.16 5.13 -9.40
N TYR A 52 9.82 4.73 -8.18
CA TYR A 52 8.66 5.27 -7.45
C TYR A 52 9.02 6.59 -6.75
N ALA A 53 8.05 7.47 -6.57
CA ALA A 53 8.20 8.71 -5.82
C ALA A 53 8.70 8.39 -4.40
N HIS A 54 9.76 9.05 -3.94
CA HIS A 54 10.40 8.81 -2.64
C HIS A 54 10.90 7.36 -2.37
N GLN A 55 11.15 6.55 -3.41
CA GLN A 55 11.68 5.18 -3.28
C GLN A 55 13.01 5.13 -2.51
N GLN A 56 13.91 6.09 -2.73
CA GLN A 56 15.21 6.13 -2.05
C GLN A 56 15.06 6.48 -0.56
N GLU A 57 14.16 7.39 -0.22
CA GLU A 57 13.82 7.74 1.15
C GLU A 57 13.15 6.56 1.87
N PHE A 58 12.22 5.85 1.22
CA PHE A 58 11.64 4.60 1.74
C PHE A 58 12.72 3.55 2.00
N TYR A 59 13.59 3.28 1.02
CA TYR A 59 14.67 2.31 1.17
C TYR A 59 15.60 2.69 2.34
N THR A 60 15.99 3.97 2.43
CA THR A 60 16.93 4.44 3.46
C THR A 60 16.29 4.41 4.86
N ASN A 61 15.08 4.95 5.01
CA ASN A 61 14.47 5.15 6.32
C ASN A 61 13.77 3.87 6.82
N GLN A 62 12.96 3.22 5.97
CA GLN A 62 12.24 2.00 6.36
C GLN A 62 13.16 0.78 6.26
N ILE A 63 13.78 0.53 5.09
CA ILE A 63 14.46 -0.76 4.85
C ILE A 63 15.84 -0.83 5.50
N VAL A 64 16.65 0.24 5.44
CA VAL A 64 17.99 0.27 6.06
C VAL A 64 17.93 0.66 7.54
N ASN A 65 17.23 1.74 7.90
CA ASN A 65 17.18 2.21 9.29
C ASN A 65 16.08 1.54 10.15
N GLY A 66 15.12 0.83 9.56
CA GLY A 66 14.04 0.16 10.29
C GLY A 66 12.91 1.07 10.80
N GLU A 67 12.83 2.31 10.32
CA GLU A 67 11.91 3.33 10.86
C GLU A 67 10.44 3.03 10.54
N THR A 68 9.59 3.04 11.57
CA THR A 68 8.14 2.79 11.44
C THR A 68 7.30 4.07 11.52
N LYS A 69 7.92 5.25 11.45
CA LYS A 69 7.22 6.54 11.50
C LYS A 69 6.58 6.81 10.14
N ILE A 70 5.30 7.18 10.13
CA ILE A 70 4.63 7.67 8.93
C ILE A 70 5.01 9.13 8.71
N THR A 71 5.45 9.46 7.50
CA THR A 71 5.82 10.80 7.05
C THR A 71 5.15 11.09 5.70
N PRO A 72 5.04 12.36 5.25
CA PRO A 72 4.46 12.69 3.95
C PRO A 72 5.11 11.93 2.78
N GLU A 73 6.43 11.80 2.81
CA GLU A 73 7.23 11.14 1.77
C GLU A 73 6.89 9.64 1.69
N LEU A 74 6.71 8.99 2.85
CA LEU A 74 6.30 7.59 2.94
C LEU A 74 4.86 7.38 2.45
N MET A 75 3.95 8.31 2.74
CA MET A 75 2.57 8.26 2.23
C MET A 75 2.53 8.43 0.71
N LEU A 76 3.34 9.34 0.17
CA LEU A 76 3.50 9.56 -1.27
C LEU A 76 4.11 8.34 -1.98
N PHE A 77 5.12 7.69 -1.40
CA PHE A 77 5.68 6.44 -1.93
C PHE A 77 4.63 5.32 -2.02
N PHE A 78 3.85 5.09 -0.95
CA PHE A 78 2.79 4.08 -0.96
C PHE A 78 1.67 4.40 -1.95
N GLN A 79 1.31 5.68 -2.11
CA GLN A 79 0.35 6.12 -3.14
C GLN A 79 0.90 5.86 -4.56
N ASP A 80 2.08 6.39 -4.90
CA ASP A 80 2.65 6.27 -6.24
C ASP A 80 2.91 4.81 -6.64
N TYR A 81 3.42 3.99 -5.70
CA TYR A 81 3.59 2.54 -5.93
C TYR A 81 2.27 1.87 -6.29
N PHE A 82 1.19 2.06 -5.52
CA PHE A 82 -0.08 1.38 -5.76
C PHE A 82 -0.97 2.05 -6.80
N SER A 83 -0.69 3.29 -7.20
CA SER A 83 -1.29 3.91 -8.39
C SER A 83 -0.64 3.41 -9.69
N LYS A 84 0.69 3.23 -9.72
CA LYS A 84 1.39 2.59 -10.85
C LYS A 84 1.04 1.10 -10.94
N ASN A 85 1.00 0.39 -9.81
CA ASN A 85 0.58 -1.01 -9.70
C ASN A 85 -0.91 -1.12 -9.33
N GLY A 86 -1.80 -0.50 -10.12
CA GLY A 86 -3.23 -0.27 -9.81
C GLY A 86 -4.10 -1.49 -9.48
N ASN A 87 -3.64 -2.69 -9.78
CA ASN A 87 -4.29 -3.97 -9.46
C ASN A 87 -3.70 -4.66 -8.22
N GLU A 88 -2.47 -4.33 -7.83
CA GLU A 88 -1.66 -5.14 -6.92
C GLU A 88 -2.21 -5.18 -5.49
N LEU A 89 -2.68 -4.05 -4.95
CA LEU A 89 -3.36 -4.02 -3.65
C LEU A 89 -4.88 -4.11 -3.78
N ARG A 90 -5.44 -3.53 -4.87
CA ARG A 90 -6.88 -3.50 -5.15
C ARG A 90 -7.48 -4.90 -5.19
N LEU A 91 -6.90 -5.77 -6.00
CA LEU A 91 -7.36 -7.14 -6.20
C LEU A 91 -6.76 -8.14 -5.19
N LEU A 92 -5.75 -7.76 -4.40
CA LEU A 92 -5.05 -8.65 -3.45
C LEU A 92 -6.05 -9.46 -2.60
N PRO A 93 -6.11 -10.79 -2.70
CA PRO A 93 -7.12 -11.58 -1.98
C PRO A 93 -6.90 -11.56 -0.47
N GLU A 94 -7.93 -11.95 0.33
CA GLU A 94 -7.73 -12.18 1.76
C GLU A 94 -7.12 -13.58 1.98
N PHE A 95 -6.00 -13.67 2.71
CA PHE A 95 -5.31 -14.93 3.01
C PHE A 95 -4.47 -14.83 4.29
N THR A 96 -4.08 -15.99 4.86
CA THR A 96 -3.28 -16.06 6.10
C THR A 96 -1.90 -16.68 5.87
N PHE A 97 -0.97 -16.43 6.78
CA PHE A 97 0.43 -16.82 6.61
C PHE A 97 0.62 -18.35 6.45
N GLY A 98 1.29 -18.76 5.37
CA GLY A 98 1.50 -20.16 5.02
C GLY A 98 0.29 -20.84 4.38
N GLN A 99 -0.73 -20.08 3.97
CA GLN A 99 -1.89 -20.59 3.21
C GLN A 99 -2.00 -19.84 1.88
N ALA A 100 -2.26 -20.58 0.81
CA ALA A 100 -2.68 -19.96 -0.45
C ALA A 100 -4.03 -19.22 -0.25
N PRO A 101 -4.31 -18.15 -1.02
CA PRO A 101 -5.66 -17.63 -1.16
C PRO A 101 -6.63 -18.68 -1.74
N ALA A 102 -7.93 -18.37 -1.77
CA ALA A 102 -8.86 -19.20 -2.52
C ALA A 102 -8.47 -19.19 -4.01
N TRP A 103 -8.58 -20.34 -4.68
CA TRP A 103 -7.99 -20.54 -6.01
C TRP A 103 -8.52 -19.59 -7.09
N ASP A 104 -9.82 -19.30 -7.06
CA ASP A 104 -10.42 -18.36 -8.02
C ASP A 104 -9.93 -16.92 -7.76
N ASP A 105 -9.80 -16.51 -6.49
CA ASP A 105 -9.25 -15.17 -6.17
C ASP A 105 -7.74 -15.08 -6.49
N LEU A 106 -6.97 -16.17 -6.31
CA LEU A 106 -5.56 -16.26 -6.68
C LEU A 106 -5.37 -16.19 -8.20
N THR A 107 -6.13 -16.99 -8.95
CA THR A 107 -6.02 -17.01 -10.42
C THR A 107 -6.43 -15.67 -11.03
N HIS A 108 -7.54 -15.09 -10.60
CA HIS A 108 -7.95 -13.72 -10.95
C HIS A 108 -6.82 -12.71 -10.66
N TYR A 109 -6.26 -12.75 -9.44
CA TYR A 109 -5.18 -11.85 -9.05
C TYR A 109 -3.94 -11.96 -9.93
N ILE A 110 -3.51 -13.18 -10.28
CA ILE A 110 -2.35 -13.39 -11.15
C ILE A 110 -2.60 -12.88 -12.57
N ILE A 111 -3.77 -13.13 -13.17
CA ILE A 111 -4.12 -12.61 -14.52
C ILE A 111 -3.94 -11.09 -14.57
N PHE A 112 -4.52 -10.36 -13.61
CA PHE A 112 -4.54 -8.90 -13.60
C PHE A 112 -3.20 -8.24 -13.20
N ASN A 113 -2.20 -9.01 -12.78
CA ASN A 113 -0.87 -8.50 -12.38
C ASN A 113 0.31 -9.15 -13.14
N ALA A 114 0.06 -10.14 -14.01
CA ALA A 114 1.12 -10.83 -14.77
C ALA A 114 1.80 -9.96 -15.83
N GLY A 115 1.13 -8.91 -16.34
CA GLY A 115 1.69 -8.00 -17.33
C GLY A 115 2.08 -8.71 -18.62
N GLU A 116 3.35 -8.56 -19.05
CA GLU A 116 3.87 -9.17 -20.29
C GLU A 116 3.88 -10.71 -20.27
N ASP A 117 3.77 -11.36 -19.09
CA ASP A 117 3.66 -12.82 -18.99
C ASP A 117 2.30 -13.36 -19.46
N PHE A 118 1.30 -12.49 -19.63
CA PHE A 118 -0.06 -12.84 -20.05
C PHE A 118 -0.30 -12.45 -21.52
N VAL A 119 -0.13 -13.40 -22.44
CA VAL A 119 -0.10 -13.20 -23.89
C VAL A 119 -1.28 -13.92 -24.56
N ASP A 120 -1.93 -13.26 -25.52
CA ASP A 120 -3.04 -13.79 -26.33
C ASP A 120 -4.17 -14.46 -25.50
N GLY A 121 -4.50 -13.87 -24.34
CA GLY A 121 -5.54 -14.39 -23.44
C GLY A 121 -5.10 -15.57 -22.57
N SER A 122 -3.78 -15.73 -22.34
CA SER A 122 -3.22 -16.95 -21.76
C SER A 122 -1.86 -16.77 -21.05
N ILE A 123 -1.50 -17.72 -20.19
CA ILE A 123 -0.23 -17.76 -19.44
C ILE A 123 0.23 -19.22 -19.24
N SER A 124 1.54 -19.51 -19.29
CA SER A 124 2.08 -20.85 -19.04
C SER A 124 2.12 -21.18 -17.54
N GLU A 125 2.18 -22.47 -17.18
CA GLU A 125 2.41 -22.94 -15.81
C GLU A 125 3.65 -22.26 -15.18
N GLU A 126 4.79 -22.26 -15.88
CA GLU A 126 6.04 -21.62 -15.43
C GLU A 126 5.92 -20.10 -15.19
N ASN A 127 5.14 -19.40 -16.04
CA ASN A 127 4.89 -17.97 -15.85
C ASN A 127 3.93 -17.73 -14.68
N PHE A 128 2.89 -18.55 -14.53
CA PHE A 128 1.94 -18.48 -13.42
C PHE A 128 2.65 -18.69 -12.09
N ASP A 129 3.45 -19.76 -11.96
CA ASP A 129 4.20 -20.10 -10.74
C ASP A 129 5.25 -19.03 -10.39
N ARG A 130 5.87 -18.41 -11.41
CA ARG A 130 6.76 -17.25 -11.22
C ARG A 130 6.00 -16.05 -10.62
N GLN A 131 4.82 -15.74 -11.13
CA GLN A 131 3.99 -14.63 -10.61
C GLN A 131 3.44 -14.94 -9.22
N VAL A 132 3.03 -16.19 -8.94
CA VAL A 132 2.68 -16.64 -7.58
C VAL A 132 3.87 -16.45 -6.63
N THR A 133 5.08 -16.84 -7.04
CA THR A 133 6.31 -16.68 -6.25
C THR A 133 6.74 -15.22 -6.06
N ARG A 134 6.45 -14.33 -7.03
CA ARG A 134 6.67 -12.88 -6.93
C ARG A 134 5.78 -12.28 -5.84
N PHE A 135 4.47 -12.49 -5.95
CA PHE A 135 3.49 -11.79 -5.11
C PHE A 135 3.20 -12.48 -3.78
N PHE A 136 3.33 -13.80 -3.64
CA PHE A 136 2.96 -14.52 -2.43
C PHE A 136 4.16 -15.18 -1.76
N TRP A 137 4.28 -14.97 -0.45
CA TRP A 137 5.31 -15.62 0.36
C TRP A 137 5.01 -17.12 0.41
N PRO A 138 5.97 -17.98 -0.01
CA PRO A 138 5.83 -19.40 -0.29
C PRO A 138 4.55 -20.10 0.20
N VAL A 139 3.55 -20.09 -0.68
CA VAL A 139 2.30 -20.84 -0.53
C VAL A 139 2.46 -22.25 -1.09
N ILE A 140 1.47 -23.10 -0.82
CA ILE A 140 1.31 -24.41 -1.49
C ILE A 140 -0.05 -24.41 -2.15
N ASP A 141 -0.06 -24.52 -3.47
CA ASP A 141 -1.21 -24.65 -4.34
C ASP A 141 -1.07 -25.91 -5.23
N THR A 142 -1.91 -26.05 -6.25
CA THR A 142 -1.93 -27.19 -7.17
C THR A 142 -2.69 -26.81 -8.43
N GLN A 143 -2.06 -26.99 -9.60
CA GLN A 143 -2.62 -26.59 -10.89
C GLN A 143 -3.97 -27.26 -11.19
N LYS A 144 -4.95 -26.46 -11.63
CA LYS A 144 -6.34 -26.90 -11.93
C LYS A 144 -7.17 -25.79 -12.57
N ASP A 145 -8.30 -26.17 -13.18
CA ASP A 145 -9.36 -25.24 -13.58
C ASP A 145 -9.81 -24.32 -12.42
N GLY A 146 -10.10 -23.07 -12.76
CA GLY A 146 -10.82 -22.12 -11.91
C GLY A 146 -12.10 -21.62 -12.58
N THR A 147 -12.81 -20.71 -11.92
CA THR A 147 -13.99 -20.05 -12.49
C THR A 147 -13.63 -19.26 -13.76
N GLU A 148 -12.55 -18.46 -13.72
CA GLU A 148 -12.10 -17.65 -14.86
C GLU A 148 -11.11 -18.36 -15.80
N LEU A 149 -10.44 -19.43 -15.37
CA LEU A 149 -9.40 -20.12 -16.14
C LEU A 149 -9.71 -21.59 -16.45
N ILE A 150 -9.30 -22.02 -17.63
CA ILE A 150 -9.14 -23.44 -18.01
C ILE A 150 -7.65 -23.79 -17.94
N TYR A 151 -7.31 -24.94 -17.38
CA TYR A 151 -5.95 -25.49 -17.34
C TYR A 151 -5.81 -26.72 -18.25
N GLU A 152 -5.06 -26.59 -19.33
CA GLU A 152 -4.84 -27.66 -20.32
C GLU A 152 -3.39 -27.61 -20.83
N ASP A 153 -2.75 -28.77 -21.02
CA ASP A 153 -1.39 -28.94 -21.57
C ASP A 153 -0.30 -27.98 -21.02
N GLY A 154 -0.27 -27.76 -19.70
CA GLY A 154 0.73 -26.90 -19.03
C GLY A 154 0.47 -25.40 -19.19
N LYS A 155 -0.77 -25.02 -19.53
CA LYS A 155 -1.15 -23.66 -19.89
C LYS A 155 -2.52 -23.28 -19.33
N TYR A 156 -2.62 -22.04 -18.87
CA TYR A 156 -3.87 -21.40 -18.47
C TYR A 156 -4.43 -20.54 -19.61
N THR A 157 -5.74 -20.59 -19.80
CA THR A 157 -6.48 -19.77 -20.78
C THR A 157 -7.74 -19.18 -20.15
N ILE A 158 -8.08 -17.94 -20.54
CA ILE A 158 -9.30 -17.28 -20.05
C ILE A 158 -10.57 -17.97 -20.59
N ARG A 159 -11.48 -18.28 -19.68
CA ARG A 159 -12.82 -18.85 -19.96
C ARG A 159 -13.83 -17.78 -20.40
N TYR A 160 -13.78 -16.59 -19.77
CA TYR A 160 -14.64 -15.45 -20.04
C TYR A 160 -13.87 -14.13 -19.86
N GLY A 161 -14.10 -13.13 -20.72
CA GLY A 161 -13.49 -11.82 -20.55
C GLY A 161 -13.82 -11.20 -19.19
N SER A 162 -12.79 -10.71 -18.50
CA SER A 162 -12.86 -10.07 -17.18
C SER A 162 -12.21 -8.69 -17.28
N ASP A 163 -12.68 -7.72 -16.48
CA ASP A 163 -12.20 -6.34 -16.49
C ASP A 163 -12.22 -5.75 -15.06
N ALA A 164 -11.32 -4.81 -14.79
CA ALA A 164 -11.06 -4.25 -13.47
C ALA A 164 -11.25 -2.71 -13.45
N HIS A 165 -12.45 -2.25 -13.82
CA HIS A 165 -12.83 -0.83 -13.89
C HIS A 165 -12.48 -0.01 -12.63
N GLY A 166 -12.12 1.26 -12.82
CA GLY A 166 -11.87 2.23 -11.74
C GLY A 166 -10.49 2.13 -11.06
N TRP A 167 -10.26 2.93 -10.03
CA TRP A 167 -8.97 3.05 -9.32
C TRP A 167 -9.16 3.36 -7.82
N ALA A 168 -8.06 3.62 -7.11
CA ALA A 168 -8.08 4.06 -5.71
C ALA A 168 -6.97 5.07 -5.38
N ILE A 169 -7.16 5.82 -4.28
CA ILE A 169 -6.08 6.45 -3.49
C ILE A 169 -5.78 5.57 -2.28
N TYR A 170 -4.51 5.50 -1.87
CA TYR A 170 -3.98 4.61 -0.83
C TYR A 170 -3.35 5.38 0.35
N GLU A 171 -4.12 5.62 1.43
CA GLU A 171 -3.63 6.27 2.67
C GLU A 171 -2.95 5.25 3.59
N LEU A 172 -1.62 5.28 3.69
CA LEU A 172 -0.87 4.53 4.70
C LEU A 172 -1.16 5.11 6.09
N THR A 173 -1.80 4.32 6.96
CA THR A 173 -2.21 4.72 8.32
C THR A 173 -1.52 3.93 9.43
N GLY A 174 -0.82 2.84 9.09
CA GLY A 174 0.03 2.09 10.01
C GLY A 174 1.20 1.43 9.29
N LEU A 175 2.39 1.47 9.88
CA LEU A 175 3.54 0.65 9.46
C LEU A 175 4.25 0.10 10.71
N LYS A 176 4.72 -1.14 10.67
CA LYS A 176 5.53 -1.78 11.72
C LYS A 176 6.53 -2.74 11.10
N ASN A 177 7.78 -2.72 11.55
CA ASN A 177 8.69 -3.84 11.36
C ASN A 177 8.29 -4.97 12.34
N LYS A 178 8.25 -6.21 11.84
CA LYS A 178 7.84 -7.43 12.58
C LYS A 178 9.01 -8.37 12.86
N GLY A 179 10.24 -7.92 12.62
CA GLY A 179 11.46 -8.72 12.67
C GLY A 179 11.80 -9.38 11.33
N LYS A 180 12.85 -10.20 11.34
CA LYS A 180 13.33 -10.93 10.16
C LYS A 180 12.44 -12.14 9.87
N THR A 181 12.24 -12.42 8.59
CA THR A 181 11.69 -13.71 8.11
C THR A 181 12.71 -14.83 8.29
N GLU A 182 12.26 -16.09 8.26
CA GLU A 182 13.13 -17.27 8.26
C GLU A 182 14.11 -17.33 7.07
N ARG A 183 13.85 -16.57 6.00
CA ARG A 183 14.68 -16.51 4.78
C ARG A 183 15.63 -15.30 4.73
N GLY A 184 15.54 -14.35 5.67
CA GLY A 184 16.46 -13.21 5.77
C GLY A 184 15.87 -11.80 5.49
N PRO A 185 14.93 -11.59 4.55
CA PRO A 185 14.24 -10.31 4.41
C PRO A 185 13.49 -9.87 5.69
N ASP A 186 13.33 -8.56 5.89
CA ASP A 186 12.47 -8.04 6.96
C ASP A 186 11.00 -8.27 6.64
N LYS A 187 10.25 -8.66 7.67
CA LYS A 187 8.80 -8.74 7.64
C LYS A 187 8.22 -7.41 8.10
N TRP A 188 7.31 -6.86 7.32
CA TRP A 188 6.57 -5.64 7.62
C TRP A 188 5.08 -5.95 7.82
N GLU A 189 4.40 -5.10 8.59
CA GLU A 189 2.95 -5.04 8.73
C GLU A 189 2.50 -3.62 8.40
N ALA A 190 1.62 -3.45 7.43
CA ALA A 190 1.03 -2.16 7.08
C ALA A 190 -0.51 -2.17 7.19
N THR A 191 -1.06 -1.00 7.52
CA THR A 191 -2.49 -0.69 7.44
C THR A 191 -2.66 0.43 6.42
N ILE A 192 -3.44 0.18 5.36
CA ILE A 192 -3.61 1.07 4.21
C ILE A 192 -5.11 1.23 3.95
N ARG A 193 -5.57 2.44 3.68
CA ARG A 193 -6.97 2.74 3.33
C ARG A 193 -7.14 3.06 1.87
N GLY A 194 -8.13 2.44 1.25
CA GLY A 194 -8.52 2.62 -0.14
C GLY A 194 -9.74 3.51 -0.29
N TYR A 195 -9.59 4.57 -1.05
CA TYR A 195 -10.68 5.45 -1.49
C TYR A 195 -10.96 5.16 -2.95
N PHE A 196 -11.99 4.36 -3.24
CA PHE A 196 -12.29 3.90 -4.60
C PHE A 196 -12.98 4.99 -5.44
N PHE A 197 -12.71 4.95 -6.74
CA PHE A 197 -13.29 5.80 -7.77
C PHE A 197 -13.79 4.93 -8.93
N HIS A 198 -14.84 5.37 -9.62
CA HIS A 198 -15.32 4.75 -10.85
C HIS A 198 -14.46 5.21 -12.04
N GLU A 199 -14.34 4.38 -13.08
CA GLU A 199 -13.54 4.66 -14.30
C GLU A 199 -13.83 6.03 -14.95
N LEU A 200 -15.06 6.52 -14.83
CA LEU A 200 -15.51 7.79 -15.42
C LEU A 200 -15.58 8.95 -14.41
N ASP A 201 -15.06 8.79 -13.19
CA ASP A 201 -15.14 9.83 -12.16
C ASP A 201 -14.40 11.14 -12.54
N SER A 202 -13.42 11.04 -13.43
CA SER A 202 -12.58 12.15 -13.90
C SER A 202 -13.07 12.81 -15.20
N ASP A 203 -14.11 12.29 -15.87
CA ASP A 203 -14.61 12.87 -17.12
C ASP A 203 -15.59 14.02 -16.83
N PRO A 204 -15.30 15.29 -17.20
CA PRO A 204 -16.18 16.43 -16.92
C PRO A 204 -17.56 16.38 -17.61
N ALA A 205 -17.78 15.46 -18.56
CA ALA A 205 -19.05 15.30 -19.28
C ALA A 205 -20.04 14.33 -18.61
N GLU A 206 -19.62 13.55 -17.61
CA GLU A 206 -20.38 12.38 -17.13
C GLU A 206 -21.37 12.69 -15.97
N GLU A 207 -22.63 12.31 -16.15
CA GLU A 207 -23.70 12.48 -15.14
C GLU A 207 -23.75 11.29 -14.15
N GLY A 208 -22.59 10.80 -13.71
CA GLY A 208 -22.48 9.52 -12.97
C GLY A 208 -21.67 9.50 -11.67
N TYR A 209 -20.84 10.51 -11.41
CA TYR A 209 -19.74 10.48 -10.42
C TYR A 209 -20.03 9.74 -9.08
N SER A 210 -19.09 8.93 -8.59
CA SER A 210 -19.08 8.38 -7.23
C SER A 210 -19.06 9.49 -6.16
N LYS A 211 -19.17 9.14 -4.88
CA LYS A 211 -19.01 10.15 -3.81
C LYS A 211 -17.60 10.76 -3.81
N ASN A 212 -16.59 9.98 -4.18
CA ASN A 212 -15.19 10.39 -4.22
C ASN A 212 -14.90 11.27 -5.45
N GLY A 213 -15.43 10.90 -6.63
CA GLY A 213 -15.42 11.78 -7.81
C GLY A 213 -16.08 13.13 -7.53
N LYS A 214 -17.28 13.13 -6.90
CA LYS A 214 -17.96 14.36 -6.48
C LYS A 214 -17.16 15.20 -5.48
N ALA A 215 -16.36 14.58 -4.60
CA ALA A 215 -15.51 15.28 -3.65
C ALA A 215 -14.34 15.98 -4.37
N VAL A 216 -13.62 15.30 -5.28
CA VAL A 216 -12.55 15.92 -6.08
C VAL A 216 -13.09 17.06 -6.95
N TRP A 217 -14.23 16.86 -7.64
CA TRP A 217 -14.93 17.93 -8.37
C TRP A 217 -15.45 19.08 -7.50
N THR A 218 -15.50 18.91 -6.18
CA THR A 218 -15.81 19.99 -5.23
C THR A 218 -14.54 20.73 -4.81
N GLU A 219 -13.46 19.99 -4.49
CA GLU A 219 -12.16 20.56 -4.19
C GLU A 219 -11.57 21.38 -5.35
N MET A 220 -11.76 20.95 -6.61
CA MET A 220 -11.36 21.72 -7.81
C MET A 220 -12.01 23.13 -7.91
N LYS A 221 -13.05 23.43 -7.12
CA LYS A 221 -13.71 24.74 -7.08
C LYS A 221 -13.09 25.69 -6.03
N ASN A 222 -12.20 25.19 -5.17
CA ASN A 222 -11.47 26.00 -4.22
C ASN A 222 -10.36 26.79 -4.94
N GLU A 223 -10.21 28.08 -4.65
CA GLU A 223 -9.25 28.98 -5.32
C GLU A 223 -7.78 28.51 -5.15
N GLU A 224 -7.46 27.71 -4.13
CA GLU A 224 -6.15 27.08 -3.94
C GLU A 224 -5.82 25.97 -4.95
N ASN A 225 -6.83 25.33 -5.53
CA ASN A 225 -6.68 24.21 -6.49
C ASN A 225 -6.85 24.69 -7.96
N LYS A 226 -6.84 26.01 -8.18
CA LYS A 226 -7.24 26.65 -9.44
C LYS A 226 -6.21 26.44 -10.55
N GLY A 227 -6.64 25.76 -11.61
CA GLY A 227 -5.80 25.42 -12.76
C GLY A 227 -5.12 24.05 -12.64
N LEU A 228 -5.31 23.33 -11.54
CA LEU A 228 -4.92 21.93 -11.41
C LEU A 228 -5.92 21.02 -12.15
N THR A 229 -5.43 19.86 -12.60
CA THR A 229 -6.28 18.79 -13.16
C THR A 229 -7.02 18.03 -12.06
N PHE A 230 -8.02 17.23 -12.45
CA PHE A 230 -8.71 16.30 -11.52
C PHE A 230 -7.70 15.41 -10.78
N TRP A 231 -6.76 14.82 -11.51
CA TRP A 231 -5.68 13.97 -10.99
C TRP A 231 -4.78 14.71 -10.01
N GLN A 232 -4.30 15.92 -10.36
CA GLN A 232 -3.45 16.72 -9.46
C GLN A 232 -4.17 17.12 -8.17
N VAL A 233 -5.48 17.44 -8.22
CA VAL A 233 -6.27 17.70 -7.01
C VAL A 233 -6.48 16.43 -6.19
N GLN A 234 -6.86 15.33 -6.85
CA GLN A 234 -7.03 14.01 -6.24
C GLN A 234 -5.77 13.58 -5.47
N ASP A 235 -4.62 13.60 -6.12
CA ASP A 235 -3.37 13.11 -5.56
C ASP A 235 -2.90 14.04 -4.43
N SER A 236 -3.21 15.34 -4.47
CA SER A 236 -2.98 16.25 -3.33
C SER A 236 -3.75 15.84 -2.07
N LEU A 237 -4.87 15.12 -2.19
CA LEU A 237 -5.71 14.74 -1.04
C LEU A 237 -4.99 13.78 -0.08
N ILE A 238 -3.99 13.01 -0.54
CA ILE A 238 -3.19 12.10 0.31
C ILE A 238 -2.57 12.84 1.50
N LEU A 239 -2.17 14.10 1.32
CA LEU A 239 -1.58 14.95 2.36
C LEU A 239 -2.60 15.83 3.10
N LYS A 240 -3.86 15.89 2.64
CA LYS A 240 -4.93 16.71 3.23
C LYS A 240 -5.82 15.94 4.22
N ASN A 241 -5.39 14.78 4.71
CA ASN A 241 -6.17 13.80 5.51
C ASN A 241 -7.39 13.26 4.70
N PRO A 242 -7.17 12.37 3.72
CA PRO A 242 -8.21 11.99 2.76
C PRO A 242 -9.46 11.39 3.42
N SER A 243 -9.32 10.74 4.59
CA SER A 243 -10.43 10.26 5.43
C SER A 243 -11.45 11.33 5.89
N LEU A 244 -11.17 12.63 5.74
CA LEU A 244 -12.12 13.73 6.01
C LEU A 244 -12.87 14.23 4.77
N ILE A 245 -12.39 13.87 3.57
CA ILE A 245 -12.85 14.41 2.27
C ILE A 245 -13.51 13.30 1.44
N LEU A 246 -13.01 12.06 1.56
CA LEU A 246 -13.36 10.91 0.75
C LEU A 246 -14.06 9.82 1.58
N GLU A 247 -15.02 9.14 0.95
CA GLU A 247 -15.65 7.95 1.47
C GLU A 247 -14.69 6.75 1.40
N LEU A 248 -14.38 6.20 2.57
CA LEU A 248 -13.55 5.02 2.73
C LEU A 248 -14.20 3.80 2.05
N GLY A 249 -13.55 3.27 1.03
CA GLY A 249 -13.98 2.04 0.35
C GLY A 249 -13.59 0.78 1.13
N CYS A 250 -12.33 0.69 1.56
CA CYS A 250 -11.85 -0.35 2.46
C CYS A 250 -10.57 0.05 3.20
N GLU A 251 -10.22 -0.72 4.24
CA GLU A 251 -8.93 -0.69 4.93
C GLU A 251 -8.30 -2.08 4.83
N TRP A 252 -7.17 -2.19 4.13
CA TRP A 252 -6.32 -3.38 4.10
C TRP A 252 -5.43 -3.40 5.34
N LYS A 253 -5.23 -4.60 5.89
CA LYS A 253 -4.08 -4.91 6.73
C LYS A 253 -3.27 -6.02 6.05
N ILE A 254 -2.05 -5.68 5.63
CA ILE A 254 -1.12 -6.60 4.97
C ILE A 254 0.08 -6.90 5.86
N GLU A 255 0.64 -8.11 5.71
CA GLU A 255 2.03 -8.39 6.06
C GLU A 255 2.80 -8.70 4.78
N PHE A 256 4.06 -8.27 4.67
CA PHE A 256 4.84 -8.40 3.44
C PHE A 256 6.36 -8.39 3.71
N ALA A 257 7.13 -8.80 2.71
CA ALA A 257 8.54 -8.48 2.56
C ALA A 257 8.72 -7.51 1.39
N VAL A 258 9.79 -6.72 1.43
CA VAL A 258 10.23 -5.90 0.29
C VAL A 258 11.38 -6.62 -0.39
N ASN A 259 11.31 -6.74 -1.71
CA ASN A 259 12.38 -7.27 -2.54
C ASN A 259 12.85 -6.18 -3.50
N ASP A 260 14.14 -6.25 -3.84
CA ASP A 260 14.80 -5.37 -4.78
C ASP A 260 16.00 -6.15 -5.38
N PRO A 261 15.76 -7.05 -6.34
CA PRO A 261 16.81 -7.92 -6.89
C PRO A 261 17.68 -7.21 -7.94
N GLU A 262 17.13 -6.22 -8.66
CA GLU A 262 17.75 -5.60 -9.83
C GLU A 262 17.57 -4.06 -9.89
N GLY A 263 17.08 -3.42 -8.82
CA GLY A 263 16.70 -2.00 -8.77
C GLY A 263 15.17 -1.78 -8.82
N GLU A 264 14.42 -2.79 -9.24
CA GLU A 264 12.96 -2.80 -9.24
C GLU A 264 12.42 -3.31 -7.89
N LEU A 265 11.87 -2.38 -7.12
CA LEU A 265 11.25 -2.67 -5.82
C LEU A 265 9.86 -3.30 -6.02
N TYR A 266 9.59 -4.43 -5.34
CA TYR A 266 8.26 -5.02 -5.26
C TYR A 266 7.97 -5.67 -3.91
N PHE A 267 6.68 -5.87 -3.61
CA PHE A 267 6.22 -6.53 -2.39
C PHE A 267 5.89 -8.01 -2.60
N THR A 268 6.30 -8.86 -1.64
CA THR A 268 5.85 -10.25 -1.53
C THR A 268 5.00 -10.39 -0.26
N TYR A 269 3.70 -10.64 -0.44
CA TYR A 269 2.70 -10.66 0.60
C TYR A 269 2.71 -11.96 1.42
N MET A 270 2.65 -11.80 2.75
CA MET A 270 2.63 -12.88 3.74
C MET A 270 1.25 -13.11 4.36
N SER A 271 0.41 -12.07 4.41
CA SER A 271 -1.02 -12.19 4.70
C SER A 271 -1.74 -10.92 4.28
N CYS A 272 -3.04 -11.03 4.06
CA CYS A 272 -3.90 -9.90 3.74
C CYS A 272 -5.27 -10.11 4.40
N SER A 273 -5.79 -9.06 5.04
CA SER A 273 -7.20 -8.99 5.43
C SER A 273 -7.79 -7.63 5.10
N LYS A 274 -9.08 -7.58 4.79
CA LYS A 274 -9.81 -6.36 4.38
C LYS A 274 -10.92 -6.04 5.36
N SER A 275 -11.17 -4.74 5.58
CA SER A 275 -12.33 -4.26 6.33
C SER A 275 -13.01 -3.07 5.62
N PRO A 276 -14.33 -2.85 5.80
CA PRO A 276 -15.28 -3.76 6.42
C PRO A 276 -15.38 -5.07 5.62
N LYS A 277 -15.55 -6.21 6.30
CA LYS A 277 -15.65 -7.50 5.60
C LYS A 277 -16.79 -7.46 4.60
N ASN A 278 -16.50 -7.76 3.34
CA ASN A 278 -17.47 -7.65 2.27
C ASN A 278 -18.63 -8.63 2.51
N LYS A 279 -19.84 -8.11 2.72
CA LYS A 279 -21.01 -8.90 3.13
C LYS A 279 -21.50 -9.88 2.05
N GLN A 280 -20.98 -9.80 0.83
CA GLN A 280 -21.27 -10.76 -0.24
C GLN A 280 -20.38 -12.02 -0.21
N ALA A 281 -19.28 -12.04 0.55
CA ALA A 281 -18.37 -13.19 0.64
C ALA A 281 -18.81 -14.30 1.64
N ALA A 282 -20.04 -14.25 2.14
CA ALA A 282 -20.64 -15.33 2.92
C ALA A 282 -21.30 -16.37 1.99
N SER A 283 -20.51 -17.01 1.11
CA SER A 283 -21.02 -18.05 0.22
C SER A 283 -21.52 -19.25 1.03
N GLN A 284 -22.66 -19.81 0.63
CA GLN A 284 -23.29 -20.94 1.33
C GLN A 284 -22.67 -22.28 0.92
N HIS A 285 -21.37 -22.44 1.12
CA HIS A 285 -20.75 -23.77 1.15
C HIS A 285 -21.16 -24.48 2.44
N ALA A 286 -22.34 -25.09 2.40
CA ALA A 286 -22.69 -26.18 3.31
C ALA A 286 -21.60 -27.26 3.26
N PRO A 287 -21.32 -27.96 4.37
CA PRO A 287 -20.36 -29.07 4.35
C PRO A 287 -20.86 -30.13 3.37
N SER A 288 -20.04 -30.42 2.36
CA SER A 288 -20.30 -31.50 1.41
C SER A 288 -20.07 -32.84 2.08
N ASP A 289 -21.11 -33.41 2.70
CA ASP A 289 -21.10 -34.77 3.24
C ASP A 289 -20.77 -35.79 2.13
N ILE A 290 -19.53 -36.27 2.12
CA ILE A 290 -19.10 -37.36 1.22
C ILE A 290 -19.66 -38.68 1.77
N TYR A 291 -20.80 -39.11 1.23
CA TYR A 291 -21.25 -40.49 1.37
C TYR A 291 -20.71 -41.34 0.21
N LEU A 292 -19.73 -42.19 0.54
CA LEU A 292 -19.23 -43.25 -0.33
C LEU A 292 -20.27 -44.38 -0.46
N TYR A 293 -20.62 -44.75 -1.70
CA TYR A 293 -20.92 -46.13 -2.13
C TYR A 293 -20.68 -46.27 -3.64
#